data_AF-A0A7Y4XLA5-F1
#
_entry.id   AF-A0A7Y4XLA5-F1
#
_cell.length_a   1.000
_cell.length_b   1.000
_cell.length_c   1.000
_cell.angle_alpha   90.00
_cell.angle_beta   90.00
_cell.angle_gamma   90.00
#
_symmetry.space_group_name_H-M   'P 1'
#
loop_
_entity.id
_entity.type
_entity.pdbx_description
1 polymer ?
#
loop_
_entity_poly.entity_id
_entity_poly.type
_entity_poly.pdbx_seq_one_letter_code
_entity_poly.pdbx_strand_id
1 'polypeptide(L)'
;MRVVIDNYAVLKAIGSNPSVFDAIDDLVRKQTKTFLVAAFKHKSLTLEEFRTMCGALGMESTALFFDEADDSLIKAICKKCDPHAAELKAGDVEDMKRLLLAVAKGRAPTDKPSKPKPTKGAAKAKGTAAESGATLPHAITTKPPR
;
A
#
# COMPACT_ATOMS: atom_id res chain seq x y z
N MET A 1 21.75 -25.36 -32.08
CA MET A 1 20.52 -24.54 -32.14
C MET A 1 19.71 -24.85 -30.90
N ARG A 2 19.51 -23.90 -29.99
CA ARG A 2 18.76 -24.14 -28.75
C ARG A 2 17.30 -23.81 -29.02
N VAL A 3 16.43 -24.81 -29.03
CA VAL A 3 14.98 -24.57 -29.11
C VAL A 3 14.58 -23.94 -27.77
N VAL A 4 14.14 -22.68 -27.82
CA VAL A 4 13.53 -22.02 -26.67
C VAL A 4 12.04 -22.34 -26.74
N ILE A 5 11.55 -23.05 -25.72
CA ILE A 5 10.13 -23.36 -25.61
C ILE A 5 9.39 -22.08 -25.20
N ASP A 6 8.34 -21.72 -25.93
CA ASP A 6 7.42 -20.67 -25.52
C ASP A 6 6.49 -21.21 -24.43
N ASN A 7 6.86 -20.96 -23.17
CA ASN A 7 6.13 -21.46 -22.01
C ASN A 7 4.70 -20.91 -21.92
N TYR A 8 4.44 -19.69 -22.39
CA TYR A 8 3.09 -19.11 -22.36
C TYR A 8 2.19 -19.75 -23.42
N ALA A 9 2.73 -20.02 -24.61
CA ALA A 9 2.00 -20.77 -25.62
C ALA A 9 1.66 -22.19 -25.16
N VAL A 10 2.57 -22.86 -24.46
CA VAL A 10 2.33 -24.20 -23.88
C VAL A 10 1.26 -24.13 -22.78
N LEU A 11 1.34 -23.18 -21.85
CA LEU A 11 0.33 -23.00 -20.80
C LEU A 11 -1.06 -22.71 -21.38
N LYS A 12 -1.13 -21.89 -22.44
CA LYS A 12 -2.38 -21.64 -23.17
C LYS A 12 -2.93 -22.93 -23.81
N ALA A 13 -2.07 -23.74 -24.41
CA ALA A 13 -2.46 -25.01 -25.03
C ALA A 13 -2.98 -26.01 -23.99
N ILE A 14 -2.34 -26.11 -22.82
CA ILE A 14 -2.80 -26.92 -21.69
C ILE A 14 -4.17 -26.44 -21.21
N GLY A 15 -4.33 -25.14 -20.95
CA GLY A 15 -5.59 -24.56 -20.50
C GLY A 15 -6.74 -24.68 -21.52
N SER A 16 -6.43 -24.81 -22.81
CA SER A 16 -7.42 -25.01 -23.87
C SER A 16 -7.87 -26.48 -24.01
N ASN A 17 -7.13 -27.43 -23.42
CA ASN A 17 -7.40 -28.87 -23.53
C ASN A 17 -7.37 -29.56 -22.15
N PRO A 18 -8.18 -29.12 -21.17
CA PRO A 18 -8.09 -29.61 -19.79
C PRO A 18 -8.31 -31.13 -19.69
N SER A 19 -9.18 -31.72 -20.52
CA SER A 19 -9.44 -33.17 -20.53
C SER A 19 -8.21 -34.02 -20.91
N VAL A 20 -7.26 -33.47 -21.65
CA VAL A 20 -6.01 -34.15 -22.02
C VAL A 20 -5.01 -34.13 -20.86
N PHE A 21 -5.14 -33.15 -19.96
CA PHE A 21 -4.21 -32.88 -18.87
C PHE A 21 -4.83 -33.08 -17.48
N ASP A 22 -5.93 -33.83 -17.39
CA ASP A 22 -6.67 -34.07 -16.13
C ASP A 22 -5.77 -34.65 -15.02
N ALA A 23 -4.83 -35.53 -15.39
CA ALA A 23 -3.86 -36.11 -14.47
C ALA A 23 -2.94 -35.09 -13.77
N ILE A 24 -2.84 -33.85 -14.29
CA ILE A 24 -2.04 -32.77 -13.72
C ILE A 24 -2.90 -31.58 -13.23
N ASP A 25 -4.23 -31.69 -13.18
CA ASP A 25 -5.11 -30.56 -12.82
C ASP A 25 -4.74 -29.94 -11.46
N ASP A 26 -4.52 -30.79 -10.44
CA ASP A 26 -4.06 -30.34 -9.13
C ASP A 26 -2.72 -29.60 -9.17
N LEU A 27 -1.80 -30.03 -10.03
CA LEU A 27 -0.52 -29.36 -10.22
C LEU A 27 -0.71 -28.01 -10.90
N VAL A 28 -1.56 -27.94 -11.92
CA VAL A 28 -1.90 -26.70 -12.64
C VAL A 28 -2.54 -25.69 -11.69
N ARG A 29 -3.46 -26.12 -10.83
CA ARG A 29 -4.08 -25.26 -9.79
C ARG A 29 -3.03 -24.69 -8.84
N LYS A 30 -2.17 -25.55 -8.29
CA LYS A 30 -1.11 -25.14 -7.37
C LYS A 30 -0.14 -24.15 -8.01
N GLN A 31 0.32 -24.44 -9.23
CA GLN A 31 1.26 -23.58 -9.95
C GLN A 31 0.63 -22.25 -10.36
N THR A 32 -0.65 -22.26 -10.78
CA THR A 32 -1.40 -21.03 -11.06
C THR A 32 -1.42 -20.11 -9.84
N LYS A 33 -1.73 -20.65 -8.65
CA LYS A 33 -1.66 -19.89 -7.39
C LYS A 33 -0.25 -19.35 -7.16
N THR A 34 0.78 -20.19 -7.32
CA THR A 34 2.19 -19.76 -7.16
C THR A 34 2.56 -18.62 -8.10
N PHE A 35 2.17 -18.68 -9.37
CA PHE A 35 2.47 -17.63 -10.35
C PHE A 35 1.79 -16.31 -9.99
N LEU A 36 0.51 -16.34 -9.61
CA LEU A 36 -0.21 -15.13 -9.20
C LEU A 36 0.36 -14.52 -7.92
N VAL A 37 0.65 -15.35 -6.92
CA VAL A 37 1.32 -14.91 -5.68
C VAL A 37 2.67 -14.28 -6.00
N ALA A 38 3.47 -14.89 -6.88
CA ALA A 38 4.78 -14.36 -7.27
C ALA A 38 4.66 -13.01 -8.02
N ALA A 39 3.69 -12.90 -8.94
CA ALA A 39 3.42 -11.67 -9.69
C ALA A 39 3.00 -10.53 -8.74
N PHE A 40 2.04 -10.78 -7.85
CA PHE A 40 1.56 -9.77 -6.88
C PHE A 40 2.58 -9.45 -5.78
N LYS A 41 3.45 -10.40 -5.41
CA LYS A 41 4.55 -10.13 -4.47
C LYS A 41 5.73 -9.43 -5.11
N HIS A 42 5.80 -9.36 -6.44
CA HIS A 42 6.95 -8.79 -7.13
C HIS A 42 7.27 -7.36 -6.65
N LYS A 43 8.54 -7.08 -6.42
CA LYS A 43 8.99 -5.81 -5.80
C LYS A 43 8.68 -4.58 -6.65
N SER A 44 8.57 -4.74 -7.97
CA SER A 44 8.25 -3.64 -8.88
C SER A 44 6.76 -3.41 -9.08
N LEU A 45 5.88 -4.19 -8.43
CA LEU A 45 4.44 -4.11 -8.65
C LEU A 45 3.94 -2.67 -8.46
N THR A 46 3.54 -2.05 -9.56
CA THR A 46 2.88 -0.75 -9.55
C THR A 46 1.36 -0.90 -9.52
N LEU A 47 0.66 0.20 -9.18
CA LEU A 47 -0.80 0.25 -9.22
C LEU A 47 -1.36 -0.02 -10.63
N GLU A 48 -0.66 0.46 -11.66
CA GLU A 48 -1.06 0.28 -13.06
C GLU A 48 -0.87 -1.18 -13.50
N GLU A 49 0.27 -1.79 -13.16
CA GLU A 49 0.51 -3.22 -13.41
C GLU A 49 -0.50 -4.08 -12.66
N PHE A 50 -0.82 -3.73 -11.41
CA PHE A 50 -1.86 -4.42 -10.64
C PHE A 50 -3.22 -4.38 -11.37
N ARG A 51 -3.67 -3.20 -11.80
CA ARG A 51 -4.92 -3.05 -12.55
C ARG A 51 -4.89 -3.80 -13.87
N THR A 52 -3.77 -3.75 -14.58
CA THR A 52 -3.58 -4.46 -15.85
C THR A 52 -3.67 -5.97 -15.65
N MET A 53 -3.03 -6.52 -14.61
CA MET A 53 -3.12 -7.94 -14.28
C MET A 53 -4.54 -8.34 -13.89
N CYS A 54 -5.22 -7.58 -13.03
CA CYS A 54 -6.61 -7.86 -12.67
C CYS A 54 -7.55 -7.77 -13.88
N GLY A 55 -7.29 -6.83 -14.80
CA GLY A 55 -8.01 -6.73 -16.08
C GLY A 55 -7.78 -7.94 -16.98
N ALA A 56 -6.54 -8.44 -17.07
CA ALA A 56 -6.19 -9.61 -17.86
C ALA A 56 -6.75 -10.92 -17.29
N LEU A 57 -6.81 -11.05 -15.96
CA LEU A 57 -7.43 -12.20 -15.28
C LEU A 57 -8.97 -12.17 -15.35
N GLY A 58 -9.55 -10.98 -15.43
CA GLY A 58 -10.97 -10.76 -15.19
C GLY A 58 -11.29 -10.58 -13.72
N MET A 59 -12.33 -9.79 -13.45
CA MET A 59 -12.70 -9.40 -12.07
C MET A 59 -13.20 -10.58 -11.23
N GLU A 60 -13.85 -11.56 -11.86
CA GLU A 60 -14.37 -12.75 -11.17
C GLU A 60 -13.22 -13.63 -10.68
N SER A 61 -12.30 -14.02 -11.57
CA SER A 61 -11.12 -14.80 -11.22
C SER A 61 -10.22 -14.08 -10.23
N THR A 62 -10.13 -12.75 -10.32
CA THR A 62 -9.42 -11.92 -9.34
C THR A 62 -10.07 -11.99 -7.96
N ALA A 63 -11.41 -11.93 -7.88
CA ALA A 63 -12.13 -12.03 -6.61
C ALA A 63 -11.97 -13.41 -5.96
N LEU A 64 -12.08 -14.48 -6.76
CA LEU A 64 -11.86 -15.85 -6.29
C LEU A 64 -10.43 -16.05 -5.78
N PHE A 65 -9.43 -15.51 -6.48
CA PHE A 65 -8.05 -15.57 -6.03
C PHE A 65 -7.83 -14.84 -4.69
N PHE A 66 -8.40 -13.65 -4.52
CA PHE A 66 -8.28 -12.92 -3.25
C PHE A 66 -9.04 -13.60 -2.11
N ASP A 67 -10.08 -14.36 -2.38
CA ASP A 67 -10.78 -15.11 -1.34
C ASP A 67 -9.92 -16.26 -0.79
N GLU A 68 -9.19 -16.95 -1.66
CA GLU A 68 -8.27 -18.04 -1.30
C GLU A 68 -6.86 -17.57 -0.91
N ALA A 69 -6.57 -16.28 -1.02
CA ALA A 69 -5.24 -15.71 -0.75
C ALA A 69 -5.00 -15.56 0.76
N ASP A 70 -3.74 -15.77 1.17
CA ASP A 70 -3.33 -15.56 2.55
C ASP A 70 -3.45 -14.08 2.96
N ASP A 71 -3.86 -13.81 4.19
CA ASP A 71 -3.95 -12.46 4.77
C ASP A 71 -2.65 -11.66 4.61
N SER A 72 -1.50 -12.35 4.69
CA SER A 72 -0.18 -11.73 4.52
C SER A 72 0.03 -11.18 3.11
N LEU A 73 -0.50 -11.88 2.10
CA LEU A 73 -0.46 -11.44 0.71
C LEU A 73 -1.39 -10.25 0.51
N ILE A 74 -2.63 -10.34 0.99
CA ILE A 74 -3.61 -9.26 0.89
C ILE A 74 -3.07 -7.97 1.53
N LYS A 75 -2.51 -8.07 2.74
CA LYS A 75 -1.85 -6.94 3.41
C LYS A 75 -0.65 -6.40 2.63
N ALA A 76 0.15 -7.27 2.00
CA ALA A 76 1.30 -6.84 1.20
C ALA A 76 0.89 -6.11 -0.07
N ILE A 77 -0.14 -6.58 -0.77
CA ILE A 77 -0.68 -5.91 -1.96
C ILE A 77 -1.32 -4.58 -1.57
N CYS A 78 -2.11 -4.56 -0.50
CA CYS A 78 -2.73 -3.34 0.01
C CYS A 78 -1.68 -2.28 0.37
N LYS A 79 -0.59 -2.66 1.05
CA LYS A 79 0.54 -1.75 1.36
C LYS A 79 1.19 -1.14 0.12
N LYS A 80 1.20 -1.83 -1.02
CA LYS A 80 1.80 -1.34 -2.26
C LYS A 80 0.82 -0.48 -3.07
N CYS A 81 -0.43 -0.93 -3.17
CA CYS A 81 -1.43 -0.27 -4.01
C CYS A 81 -2.11 0.90 -3.31
N ASP A 82 -2.34 0.79 -2.00
CA ASP A 82 -2.95 1.84 -1.17
C ASP A 82 -2.35 1.83 0.26
N PRO A 83 -1.16 2.45 0.45
CA PRO A 83 -0.50 2.48 1.75
C PRO A 83 -1.22 3.34 2.81
N HIS A 84 -2.22 4.14 2.43
CA HIS A 84 -2.91 5.07 3.32
C HIS A 84 -4.36 4.68 3.63
N ALA A 85 -4.81 3.56 3.07
CA ALA A 85 -6.08 2.91 3.39
C ALA A 85 -6.34 2.83 4.90
N ALA A 86 -7.55 3.21 5.31
CA ALA A 86 -7.99 3.11 6.69
C ALA A 86 -8.11 1.64 7.12
N GLU A 87 -8.46 0.79 6.17
CA GLU A 87 -8.57 -0.66 6.25
C GLU A 87 -7.25 -1.28 6.72
N LEU A 88 -6.10 -0.75 6.27
CA LEU A 88 -4.77 -1.20 6.70
C LEU A 88 -4.50 -0.93 8.19
N LYS A 89 -5.15 0.08 8.78
CA LYS A 89 -5.06 0.40 10.22
C LYS A 89 -6.09 -0.37 11.04
N ALA A 90 -7.28 -0.59 10.48
CA ALA A 90 -8.33 -1.37 11.12
C ALA A 90 -7.94 -2.85 11.24
N GLY A 91 -7.13 -3.35 10.31
CA GLY A 91 -6.59 -4.71 10.34
C GLY A 91 -7.56 -5.78 9.83
N ASP A 92 -8.74 -5.38 9.35
CA ASP A 92 -9.74 -6.26 8.77
C ASP A 92 -9.35 -6.69 7.35
N VAL A 93 -9.26 -7.99 7.11
CA VAL A 93 -8.78 -8.55 5.84
C VAL A 93 -9.88 -8.56 4.79
N GLU A 94 -11.14 -8.72 5.18
CA GLU A 94 -12.29 -8.70 4.27
C GLU A 94 -12.48 -7.31 3.66
N ASP A 95 -12.31 -6.27 4.47
CA ASP A 95 -12.30 -4.89 4.01
C ASP A 95 -11.11 -4.60 3.08
N MET A 96 -9.93 -5.18 3.35
CA MET A 96 -8.79 -5.07 2.42
C MET A 96 -9.06 -5.78 1.09
N LYS A 97 -9.69 -6.97 1.08
CA LYS A 97 -10.09 -7.67 -0.16
C LYS A 97 -11.04 -6.79 -0.99
N ARG A 98 -12.06 -6.20 -0.34
CA ARG A 98 -13.02 -5.28 -0.99
C ARG A 98 -12.34 -4.04 -1.55
N LEU A 99 -11.42 -3.44 -0.79
CA LEU A 99 -10.62 -2.31 -1.22
C LEU A 99 -9.78 -2.66 -2.46
N LEU A 100 -9.08 -3.80 -2.45
CA LEU A 100 -8.27 -4.25 -3.58
C LEU A 100 -9.10 -4.47 -4.85
N LEU A 101 -10.30 -5.04 -4.72
CA LEU A 101 -11.23 -5.17 -5.84
C LEU A 101 -11.72 -3.82 -6.36
N ALA A 102 -11.97 -2.84 -5.48
CA ALA A 102 -12.33 -1.49 -5.89
C ALA A 102 -11.15 -0.80 -6.60
N VAL A 103 -9.92 -0.97 -6.11
CA VAL A 103 -8.70 -0.44 -6.72
C VAL A 103 -8.44 -1.06 -8.09
N ALA A 104 -8.68 -2.36 -8.24
CA ALA A 104 -8.62 -3.07 -9.51
C ALA A 104 -9.67 -2.55 -10.52
N LYS A 105 -10.86 -2.16 -10.06
CA LYS A 105 -11.91 -1.51 -10.86
C LYS A 105 -11.63 -0.04 -11.21
N GLY A 106 -10.50 0.51 -10.77
CA GLY A 106 -10.11 1.89 -11.08
C GLY A 106 -10.36 2.91 -9.97
N ARG A 107 -10.77 2.49 -8.76
CA ARG A 107 -10.79 3.39 -7.59
C ARG A 107 -9.39 3.96 -7.38
N ALA A 108 -9.30 5.27 -7.19
CA ALA A 108 -8.03 5.93 -6.84
C ALA A 108 -7.59 5.49 -5.43
N PRO A 109 -6.28 5.25 -5.22
CA PRO A 109 -5.75 4.95 -3.90
C PRO A 109 -5.96 6.13 -2.96
N THR A 110 -6.08 5.85 -1.67
CA THR A 110 -6.32 6.85 -0.65
C THR A 110 -5.14 7.81 -0.58
N ASP A 111 -5.40 9.11 -0.73
CA ASP A 111 -4.36 10.13 -0.62
C ASP A 111 -3.77 10.15 0.79
N LYS A 112 -2.47 10.47 0.85
CA LYS A 112 -1.78 10.73 2.10
C LYS A 112 -2.51 11.87 2.82
N PRO A 113 -2.95 11.72 4.08
CA PRO A 113 -3.63 12.80 4.78
C PRO A 113 -2.72 14.02 4.79
N SER A 114 -3.14 15.09 4.12
CA SER A 114 -2.45 16.38 4.17
C SER A 114 -2.47 16.84 5.61
N LYS A 115 -1.33 16.76 6.29
CA LYS A 115 -1.16 17.47 7.57
C LYS A 115 -1.43 18.94 7.29
N PRO A 116 -2.35 19.61 8.02
CA PRO A 116 -2.54 21.03 7.86
C PRO A 116 -1.19 21.71 8.11
N LYS A 117 -0.69 22.40 7.07
CA LYS A 117 0.53 23.20 7.16
C LYS A 117 0.26 24.25 8.23
N PRO A 118 1.02 24.33 9.33
CA PRO A 118 0.82 25.41 10.29
C PRO A 118 1.02 26.72 9.54
N THR A 119 -0.04 27.52 9.45
CA THR A 119 0.03 28.88 8.94
C THR A 119 1.03 29.63 9.81
N LYS A 120 2.18 29.94 9.21
CA LYS A 120 3.25 30.72 9.82
C LYS A 120 2.66 32.10 10.16
N GLY A 121 2.24 32.25 11.41
CA GLY A 121 1.75 33.50 11.97
C GLY A 121 2.77 34.60 11.75
N ALA A 122 2.25 35.73 11.29
CA ALA A 122 2.98 36.90 10.84
C ALA A 122 4.06 37.37 11.83
N ALA A 123 5.23 37.68 11.28
CA ALA A 123 6.24 38.47 11.95
C ALA A 123 5.66 39.84 12.37
N LYS A 124 5.75 40.17 13.66
CA LYS A 124 5.71 41.55 14.15
C LYS A 124 7.14 42.01 14.46
N ALA A 125 7.73 42.74 13.53
CA ALA A 125 8.82 43.72 13.75
C ALA A 125 8.16 45.08 14.07
N LYS A 126 8.68 46.07 14.81
CA LYS A 126 9.86 46.31 15.66
C LYS A 126 9.74 47.78 16.17
N GLY A 127 10.26 48.12 17.36
CA GLY A 127 10.56 49.50 17.85
C GLY A 127 9.49 50.12 18.75
N THR A 128 9.77 50.83 19.85
CA THR A 128 10.90 51.73 20.15
C THR A 128 11.04 51.94 21.67
N ALA A 129 12.27 52.23 22.13
CA ALA A 129 12.65 52.53 23.50
C ALA A 129 12.21 53.93 23.98
N ALA A 130 11.96 54.08 25.29
CA ALA A 130 12.11 55.34 26.04
C ALA A 130 12.40 55.03 27.52
N GLU A 131 13.56 55.49 28.00
CA GLU A 131 13.99 55.58 29.41
C GLU A 131 13.23 56.67 30.17
N SER A 132 12.96 56.44 31.47
CA SER A 132 13.03 57.36 32.63
C SER A 132 12.15 56.78 33.76
N GLY A 133 12.52 56.64 35.03
CA GLY A 133 13.69 57.01 35.82
C GLY A 133 13.50 56.48 37.25
N ALA A 134 14.62 56.39 37.99
CA ALA A 134 14.80 56.35 39.44
C ALA A 134 13.80 55.60 40.36
N THR A 135 14.29 54.57 41.07
CA THR A 135 14.48 54.56 42.55
C THR A 135 14.99 53.17 42.98
N LEU A 136 16.20 53.11 43.55
CA LEU A 136 16.66 52.07 44.49
C LEU A 136 16.70 52.77 45.88
N PRO A 137 16.48 52.09 47.04
CA PRO A 137 17.42 51.05 47.48
C PRO A 137 16.90 49.96 48.47
N HIS A 138 17.80 49.00 48.74
CA HIS A 138 17.87 48.09 49.92
C HIS A 138 16.82 46.97 50.01
N ALA A 139 17.08 45.73 50.46
CA ALA A 139 18.24 45.07 51.07
C ALA A 139 18.02 43.54 51.06
N ILE A 140 19.11 42.79 50.84
CA ILE A 140 19.61 41.62 51.61
C ILE A 140 18.66 40.45 51.92
N THR A 141 18.96 39.26 51.37
CA THR A 141 19.35 38.00 52.09
C THR A 141 19.47 36.85 51.08
N THR A 142 20.67 36.37 50.69
CA THR A 142 21.44 35.21 51.22
C THR A 142 20.57 34.02 51.67
N LYS A 143 20.75 32.75 51.31
CA LYS A 143 21.90 31.89 50.89
C LYS A 143 21.30 30.55 50.33
N PRO A 144 22.07 29.54 49.87
CA PRO A 144 21.77 28.78 48.65
C PRO A 144 21.76 27.25 48.95
N PRO A 145 22.18 26.32 48.05
CA PRO A 145 21.58 25.00 47.92
C PRO A 145 22.24 23.90 48.77
N ARG A 146 21.61 22.73 48.79
CA ARG A 146 22.30 21.43 48.89
C ARG A 146 21.67 20.45 47.92
#